data_AF-A0A8J7J7Y8-F1
#
_entry.id   AF-A0A8J7J7Y8-F1
#
_cell.length_a   1.000
_cell.length_b   1.000
_cell.length_c   1.000
_cell.angle_alpha   90.00
_cell.angle_beta   90.00
_cell.angle_gamma   90.00
#
_symmetry.space_group_name_H-M   'P 1'
#
loop_
_entity.id
_entity.type
_entity.pdbx_description
1 polymer ?
#
loop_
_entity_poly.entity_id
_entity_poly.type
_entity_poly.pdbx_seq_one_letter_code
_entity_poly.pdbx_strand_id
1 'polypeptide(L)'
;MDTLTKKEFDSYSPDELSELYRTDPRRFRELADEAIDQACVGRTDAESIKLRQMQWRVEGLLRKGKSPLERLRIMEGIFYSEVFGDEGDLSQLVYNWEKVMRMFEGAPKPAKRACLYAVK
;
A
#
# COMPACT_ATOMS: atom_id res chain seq x y z
N MET A 1 -17.54 -11.32 14.62
CA MET A 1 -16.12 -11.07 14.92
C MET A 1 -16.07 -9.74 15.66
N ASP A 2 -15.52 -9.76 16.87
CA ASP A 2 -15.61 -8.65 17.82
C ASP A 2 -14.86 -7.41 17.30
N THR A 3 -15.61 -6.34 17.05
CA THR A 3 -15.09 -5.02 16.64
C THR A 3 -14.48 -4.22 17.80
N LEU A 4 -14.44 -4.82 19.00
CA LEU A 4 -14.00 -4.20 20.24
C LEU A 4 -12.48 -4.08 20.35
N THR A 5 -11.74 -5.00 19.76
CA THR A 5 -10.28 -5.14 19.98
C THR A 5 -9.42 -4.32 19.04
N LYS A 6 -9.85 -4.05 17.80
CA LYS A 6 -9.18 -3.02 16.97
C LYS A 6 -9.32 -1.63 17.59
N LYS A 7 -10.49 -1.30 18.13
CA LYS A 7 -10.68 -0.06 18.88
C LYS A 7 -9.77 0.00 20.11
N GLU A 8 -9.51 -1.15 20.73
CA GLU A 8 -8.56 -1.28 21.83
C GLU A 8 -7.12 -1.05 21.34
N PHE A 9 -6.68 -1.70 20.25
CA PHE A 9 -5.35 -1.47 19.68
C PHE A 9 -5.14 -0.01 19.26
N ASP A 10 -6.11 0.58 18.56
CA ASP A 10 -6.09 1.98 18.11
C ASP A 10 -6.21 2.99 19.27
N SER A 11 -6.58 2.53 20.49
CA SER A 11 -6.65 3.38 21.68
C SER A 11 -5.31 3.54 22.41
N TYR A 12 -4.35 2.67 22.13
CA TYR A 12 -3.01 2.79 22.69
C TYR A 12 -2.16 3.77 21.87
N SER A 13 -1.46 4.65 22.58
CA SER A 13 -0.35 5.41 22.01
C SER A 13 0.85 4.50 21.70
N PRO A 14 1.79 4.95 20.84
CA PRO A 14 3.00 4.18 20.53
C PRO A 14 3.82 3.79 21.77
N ASP A 15 3.89 4.66 22.77
CA ASP A 15 4.62 4.39 24.02
C ASP A 15 3.91 3.34 24.86
N GLU A 16 2.57 3.37 24.92
CA GLU A 16 1.78 2.35 25.61
C GLU A 16 1.84 1.00 24.91
N LEU A 17 1.86 0.96 23.58
CA LEU A 17 2.08 -0.27 22.81
C LEU A 17 3.50 -0.83 23.05
N SER A 18 4.50 0.04 23.15
CA SER A 18 5.87 -0.36 23.50
C SER A 18 5.94 -0.97 24.88
N GLU A 19 5.24 -0.38 25.86
CA GLU A 19 5.19 -0.89 27.22
C GLU A 19 4.37 -2.18 27.32
N LEU A 20 3.27 -2.28 26.57
CA LEU A 20 2.47 -3.50 26.46
C LEU A 20 3.30 -4.65 25.87
N TYR A 21 4.10 -4.38 24.85
CA TYR A 21 5.00 -5.39 24.28
C TYR A 21 6.04 -5.91 25.30
N ARG A 22 6.50 -5.06 26.21
CA ARG A 22 7.46 -5.46 27.26
C ARG A 22 6.79 -6.22 28.41
N THR A 23 5.63 -5.77 28.84
CA THR A 23 4.92 -6.26 30.04
C THR A 23 4.04 -7.47 29.74
N ASP A 24 3.31 -7.47 28.62
CA ASP A 24 2.52 -8.59 28.13
C ASP A 24 2.67 -8.76 26.60
N PRO A 25 3.77 -9.40 26.16
CA PRO A 25 4.02 -9.65 24.75
C PRO A 25 2.96 -10.54 24.08
N ARG A 26 2.23 -11.35 24.87
CA ARG A 26 1.20 -12.23 24.34
C ARG A 26 -0.04 -11.41 23.99
N ARG A 27 -0.50 -10.56 24.90
CA ARG A 27 -1.63 -9.67 24.65
C ARG A 27 -1.36 -8.71 23.49
N PHE A 28 -0.14 -8.18 23.40
CA PHE A 28 0.27 -7.37 22.25
C PHE A 28 0.10 -8.13 20.93
N ARG A 29 0.55 -9.38 20.86
CA ARG A 29 0.41 -10.22 19.65
C ARG A 29 -1.05 -10.48 19.30
N GLU A 30 -1.87 -10.83 20.28
CA GLU A 30 -3.31 -11.06 20.07
C GLU A 30 -4.00 -9.81 19.47
N LEU A 31 -3.73 -8.62 20.02
CA LEU A 31 -4.29 -7.38 19.50
C LEU A 31 -3.75 -7.02 18.11
N ALA A 32 -2.46 -7.24 17.86
CA ALA A 32 -1.85 -6.98 16.56
C ALA A 32 -2.39 -7.91 15.45
N ASP A 33 -2.54 -9.20 15.75
CA ASP A 33 -3.08 -10.19 14.81
C ASP A 33 -4.52 -9.84 14.42
N GLU A 34 -5.34 -9.45 15.39
CA GLU A 34 -6.72 -9.02 15.15
C GLU A 34 -6.80 -7.70 14.37
N ALA A 35 -5.92 -6.73 14.66
CA ALA A 35 -5.84 -5.50 13.89
C ALA A 35 -5.47 -5.78 12.41
N ILE A 36 -4.55 -6.71 12.17
CA ILE A 36 -4.17 -7.16 10.82
C ILE A 36 -5.35 -7.85 10.13
N ASP A 37 -6.06 -8.74 10.82
CA ASP A 37 -7.22 -9.44 10.27
C ASP A 37 -8.30 -8.46 9.83
N GLN A 38 -8.58 -7.44 10.64
CA GLN A 38 -9.54 -6.39 10.29
C GLN A 38 -9.04 -5.48 9.16
N ALA A 39 -7.74 -5.19 9.10
CA ALA A 39 -7.14 -4.43 8.01
C ALA A 39 -7.21 -5.17 6.67
N CYS A 40 -7.31 -6.51 6.68
CA CYS A 40 -7.43 -7.34 5.49
C CYS A 40 -8.87 -7.53 4.98
N VAL A 41 -9.85 -6.83 5.55
CA VAL A 41 -11.25 -6.85 5.08
C VAL A 41 -11.49 -5.65 4.15
N GLY A 42 -11.61 -5.93 2.86
CA GLY A 42 -11.95 -4.96 1.82
C GLY A 42 -13.46 -4.75 1.67
N ARG A 43 -13.87 -3.82 0.79
CA ARG A 43 -15.29 -3.58 0.47
C ARG A 43 -15.87 -4.69 -0.39
N THR A 44 -15.01 -5.42 -1.08
CA THR A 44 -15.34 -6.58 -1.91
C THR A 44 -14.47 -7.78 -1.52
N ASP A 45 -14.91 -8.98 -1.91
CA ASP A 45 -14.14 -10.21 -1.69
C ASP A 45 -12.79 -10.16 -2.44
N ALA A 46 -12.78 -9.59 -3.65
CA ALA A 46 -11.57 -9.43 -4.45
C ALA A 46 -10.55 -8.52 -3.76
N GLU A 47 -11.00 -7.42 -3.15
CA GLU A 47 -10.14 -6.54 -2.35
C GLU A 47 -9.61 -7.25 -1.10
N SER A 48 -10.45 -7.99 -0.39
CA SER A 48 -10.04 -8.77 0.79
C SER A 48 -8.99 -9.82 0.45
N ILE A 49 -9.16 -10.54 -0.66
CA ILE A 49 -8.18 -11.51 -1.17
C ILE A 49 -6.84 -10.81 -1.47
N LYS A 50 -6.88 -9.65 -2.14
CA LYS A 50 -5.67 -8.89 -2.46
C LYS A 50 -4.94 -8.41 -1.20
N LEU A 51 -5.68 -7.92 -0.20
CA LEU A 51 -5.11 -7.49 1.08
C LEU A 51 -4.46 -8.66 1.84
N ARG A 52 -5.11 -9.84 1.87
CA ARG A 52 -4.53 -11.07 2.43
C ARG A 52 -3.25 -11.51 1.70
N GLN A 53 -3.25 -11.47 0.38
CA GLN A 53 -2.05 -11.77 -0.42
C GLN A 53 -0.89 -10.83 -0.08
N MET A 54 -1.19 -9.54 0.09
CA MET A 54 -0.19 -8.55 0.48
C MET A 54 0.33 -8.80 1.90
N GLN A 55 -0.54 -9.10 2.86
CA GLN A 55 -0.16 -9.47 4.22
C GLN A 55 0.79 -10.68 4.24
N TRP A 56 0.49 -11.76 3.51
CA TRP A 56 1.38 -12.92 3.42
C TRP A 56 2.73 -12.59 2.78
N ARG A 57 2.75 -11.73 1.75
CA ARG A 57 4.00 -11.26 1.12
C ARG A 57 4.86 -10.53 2.14
N VAL A 58 4.28 -9.57 2.89
CA VAL A 58 4.98 -8.80 3.91
C VAL A 58 5.55 -9.72 5.00
N GLU A 59 4.73 -10.63 5.54
CA GLU A 59 5.20 -11.59 6.54
C GLU A 59 6.34 -12.48 6.02
N GLY A 60 6.22 -12.98 4.80
CA GLY A 60 7.24 -13.79 4.16
C GLY A 60 8.57 -13.06 4.03
N LEU A 61 8.53 -11.76 3.74
CA LEU A 61 9.73 -10.91 3.69
C LEU A 61 10.29 -10.67 5.10
N LEU A 62 9.45 -10.31 6.08
CA LEU A 62 9.88 -10.05 7.45
C LEU A 62 10.53 -11.26 8.14
N ARG A 63 10.09 -12.47 7.81
CA ARG A 63 10.72 -13.72 8.30
C ARG A 63 12.18 -13.87 7.85
N LYS A 64 12.60 -13.19 6.76
CA LYS A 64 14.00 -13.18 6.30
C LYS A 64 14.90 -12.30 7.17
N GLY A 65 14.34 -11.29 7.83
CA GLY A 65 15.08 -10.42 8.75
C GLY A 65 15.33 -11.11 10.09
N LYS A 66 16.60 -11.31 10.45
CA LYS A 66 17.02 -11.99 11.68
C LYS A 66 17.17 -11.02 12.85
N SER A 67 17.36 -9.73 12.57
CA SER A 67 17.41 -8.64 13.55
C SER A 67 16.26 -7.65 13.39
N PRO A 68 15.91 -6.89 14.45
CA PRO A 68 14.94 -5.79 14.35
C PRO A 68 15.32 -4.76 13.26
N LEU A 69 16.60 -4.43 13.13
CA LEU A 69 17.09 -3.48 12.13
C LEU A 69 16.91 -3.99 10.70
N GLU A 70 17.18 -5.28 10.45
CA GLU A 70 16.93 -5.89 9.13
C GLU A 70 15.44 -5.91 8.79
N ARG A 71 14.58 -6.23 9.76
CA ARG A 71 13.12 -6.17 9.57
C ARG A 71 12.65 -4.76 9.26
N LEU A 72 13.20 -3.76 9.94
CA LEU A 72 12.91 -2.35 9.67
C LEU A 72 13.32 -1.95 8.24
N ARG A 73 14.52 -2.34 7.80
CA ARG A 73 14.97 -2.12 6.41
C ARG A 73 14.08 -2.83 5.37
N ILE A 74 13.58 -4.02 5.70
CA ILE A 74 12.62 -4.74 4.86
C ILE A 74 11.29 -3.98 4.78
N MET A 75 10.74 -3.50 5.91
CA MET A 75 9.53 -2.69 5.93
C MET A 75 9.71 -1.39 5.13
N GLU A 76 10.86 -0.73 5.33
CA GLU A 76 11.25 0.47 4.60
C GLU A 76 11.30 0.20 3.08
N GLY A 77 11.94 -0.89 2.66
CA GLY A 77 11.97 -1.31 1.26
C GLY A 77 10.58 -1.61 0.67
N ILE A 78 9.70 -2.28 1.42
CA ILE A 78 8.32 -2.53 1.00
C ILE A 78 7.58 -1.20 0.81
N PHE A 79 7.66 -0.29 1.78
CA PHE A 79 7.03 1.03 1.69
C PHE A 79 7.53 1.81 0.48
N TYR A 80 8.85 1.89 0.30
CA TYR A 80 9.42 2.60 -0.83
C TYR A 80 9.04 1.96 -2.17
N SER A 81 8.99 0.63 -2.28
CA SER A 81 8.56 -0.04 -3.52
C SER A 81 7.10 0.23 -3.88
N GLU A 82 6.22 0.40 -2.88
CA GLU A 82 4.79 0.66 -3.14
C GLU A 82 4.53 2.16 -3.40
N VAL A 83 5.33 3.06 -2.82
CA VAL A 83 5.22 4.52 -3.03
C VAL A 83 5.95 4.97 -4.30
N PHE A 84 7.09 4.37 -4.61
CA PHE A 84 8.00 4.79 -5.69
C PHE A 84 8.25 3.69 -6.75
N GLY A 85 7.63 2.51 -6.64
CA GLY A 85 7.90 1.39 -7.55
C GLY A 85 9.21 0.66 -7.24
N ASP A 86 9.41 -0.52 -7.86
CA ASP A 86 10.59 -1.38 -7.64
C ASP A 86 11.93 -0.71 -8.02
N GLU A 87 11.90 0.38 -8.81
CA GLU A 87 13.09 1.15 -9.21
C GLU A 87 13.27 2.46 -8.42
N GLY A 88 12.41 2.75 -7.42
CA GLY A 88 12.47 3.99 -6.65
C GLY A 88 12.14 5.25 -7.47
N ASP A 89 11.45 5.05 -8.59
CA ASP A 89 11.31 6.02 -9.64
C ASP A 89 10.03 6.85 -9.40
N LEU A 90 10.21 8.18 -9.34
CA LEU A 90 9.11 9.17 -9.28
C LEU A 90 8.11 9.03 -10.46
N SER A 91 8.35 8.10 -11.37
CA SER A 91 7.59 7.73 -12.55
C SER A 91 6.07 7.70 -12.37
N GLN A 92 5.53 7.21 -11.24
CA GLN A 92 4.07 7.24 -11.03
C GLN A 92 3.56 8.67 -10.73
N LEU A 93 4.33 9.47 -9.99
CA LEU A 93 4.05 10.88 -9.72
C LEU A 93 4.24 11.72 -10.99
N VAL A 94 5.31 11.46 -11.74
CA VAL A 94 5.61 12.09 -13.04
C VAL A 94 4.53 11.75 -14.06
N TYR A 95 4.10 10.50 -14.16
CA TYR A 95 3.00 10.07 -15.03
C TYR A 95 1.70 10.82 -14.72
N ASN A 96 1.35 10.91 -13.43
CA ASN A 96 0.16 11.65 -13.01
C ASN A 96 0.30 13.15 -13.28
N TRP A 97 1.49 13.72 -13.09
CA TRP A 97 1.77 15.14 -13.37
C TRP A 97 1.72 15.46 -14.86
N GLU A 98 2.30 14.63 -15.74
CA GLU A 98 2.22 14.78 -17.19
C GLU A 98 0.78 14.68 -17.70
N LYS A 99 -0.03 13.80 -17.09
CA LYS A 99 -1.44 13.67 -17.43
C LYS A 99 -2.23 14.93 -17.06
N VAL A 100 -1.92 15.55 -15.93
CA VAL A 100 -2.49 16.83 -15.50
C VAL A 100 -2.05 17.96 -16.42
N MET A 101 -0.77 18.07 -16.74
CA MET A 101 -0.25 19.07 -17.67
C MET A 101 -0.87 18.95 -19.07
N ARG A 102 -1.04 17.73 -19.60
CA ARG A 102 -1.76 17.49 -20.86
C ARG A 102 -3.22 17.91 -20.84
N MET A 103 -3.88 17.89 -19.67
CA MET A 103 -5.24 18.41 -19.53
C MET A 103 -5.29 19.95 -19.55
N PHE A 104 -4.22 20.62 -19.11
CA PHE A 104 -4.09 22.09 -19.16
C PHE A 104 -3.56 22.62 -20.51
N GLU A 105 -2.77 21.83 -21.25
CA GLU A 105 -2.21 22.21 -22.56
C GLU A 105 -3.24 22.22 -23.70
N GLY A 106 -4.48 21.79 -23.43
CA GLY A 106 -5.58 21.82 -24.39
C GLY A 106 -5.50 20.64 -25.36
N ALA A 107 -6.63 19.95 -25.53
CA ALA A 107 -6.72 18.81 -26.45
C ALA A 107 -6.18 19.16 -27.84
N PRO A 108 -5.34 18.30 -28.46
CA PRO A 108 -4.91 18.53 -29.84
C PRO A 108 -6.16 18.57 -30.72
N LYS A 109 -6.37 19.69 -31.42
CA LYS A 109 -7.44 19.82 -32.42
C LYS A 109 -7.31 18.65 -33.41
N PRO A 110 -8.40 17.89 -33.68
CA PRO A 110 -8.31 16.79 -34.63
C PRO A 110 -7.90 17.34 -35.99
N ALA A 111 -6.79 16.82 -36.53
CA ALA A 111 -6.32 17.15 -37.86
C ALA A 111 -7.43 16.77 -38.86
N LYS A 112 -7.89 17.76 -39.65
CA LYS A 112 -8.82 17.53 -40.75
C LYS A 112 -8.16 16.52 -41.70
N ARG A 113 -8.71 15.32 -41.81
CA ARG A 113 -8.35 14.36 -42.86
C ARG A 113 -8.59 15.05 -44.20
N ALA A 114 -7.52 15.28 -44.97
CA ALA A 114 -7.64 15.67 -46.36
C ALA A 114 -8.34 14.53 -47.11
N CYS A 115 -9.51 14.81 -47.69
CA CYS A 115 -10.11 13.96 -48.69
C CYS A 115 -9.22 13.99 -49.93
N LEU A 116 -8.50 12.91 -50.20
CA LEU A 116 -7.93 12.67 -51.52
C LEU A 116 -9.01 12.00 -52.37
N TYR A 117 -9.61 12.76 -53.27
CA TYR A 117 -10.36 12.22 -54.39
C TYR A 117 -9.35 11.51 -55.33
N ALA A 118 -9.46 10.19 -55.44
CA ALA A 118 -8.82 9.46 -56.53
C ALA A 118 -9.80 9.40 -57.71
N VAL A 119 -9.57 10.24 -58.70
CA VAL A 119 -10.14 10.09 -60.05
C VAL A 119 -9.11 9.33 -60.87
N LYS A 120 -9.44 8.10 -61.26
CA LYS A 120 -9.29 7.58 -62.63
C LYS A 120 -9.93 6.21 -62.75
#